data_AF-A0A1V5L618-F1
#
_entry.id   AF-A0A1V5L618-F1
#
_cell.length_a   1.000
_cell.length_b   1.000
_cell.length_c   1.000
_cell.angle_alpha   90.00
_cell.angle_beta   90.00
_cell.angle_gamma   90.00
#
_symmetry.space_group_name_H-M   'P 1'
#
loop_
_entity.id
_entity.type
_entity.pdbx_description
1 polymer ?
#
loop_
_entity_poly.entity_id
_entity_poly.type
_entity_poly.pdbx_seq_one_letter_code
_entity_poly.pdbx_strand_id
1 'polypeptide(L)'
;MVEYPEVNHINNRDFRQVIEKALEIDGFDQDGEEKFITIGFGLDAMLSVAPTVIDYVKTGKIKHFFLIGGCDGAKSGRNYYTDFALKVPKDCVILTLACGKYRFNKLDFGEIEGIPRLLDMGQCNDAYSAIKVAVALSEAFDCSVNELPLSFILSWYEQKAVCILLTLLYLGIKDIKLGPSLPAFVSPNVLKVLVENFNIAPIDTVENDMAECLS
;
A
#
# COMPACT_ATOMS: atom_id res chain seq x y z
N MET A 1 -20.88 -6.53 -8.43
CA MET A 1 -20.83 -7.98 -8.76
C MET A 1 -20.02 -8.15 -10.04
N VAL A 2 -19.39 -9.31 -10.24
CA VAL A 2 -18.57 -9.59 -11.44
C VAL A 2 -19.45 -10.26 -12.49
N GLU A 3 -19.44 -9.73 -13.71
CA GLU A 3 -20.21 -10.25 -14.85
C GLU A 3 -19.58 -9.75 -16.16
N TYR A 4 -19.65 -10.57 -17.21
CA TYR A 4 -19.29 -10.18 -18.57
C TYR A 4 -20.19 -10.95 -19.55
N PRO A 5 -20.67 -10.32 -20.65
CA PRO A 5 -21.50 -11.01 -21.63
C PRO A 5 -20.86 -12.31 -22.12
N GLU A 6 -21.67 -13.35 -22.28
CA GLU A 6 -21.24 -14.66 -22.80
C GLU A 6 -20.26 -15.44 -21.90
N VAL A 7 -19.97 -14.94 -20.69
CA VAL A 7 -19.19 -15.66 -19.67
C VAL A 7 -20.13 -16.28 -18.65
N ASN A 8 -19.97 -17.58 -18.42
CA ASN A 8 -20.78 -18.32 -17.45
C ASN A 8 -20.64 -17.74 -16.04
N HIS A 9 -21.77 -17.41 -15.41
CA HIS A 9 -21.80 -16.95 -14.02
C HIS A 9 -21.93 -18.14 -13.06
N ILE A 10 -21.10 -18.16 -12.01
CA ILE A 10 -21.16 -19.19 -10.97
C ILE A 10 -22.23 -18.83 -9.94
N ASN A 11 -23.30 -19.61 -9.93
CA ASN A 11 -24.40 -19.46 -8.99
C ASN A 11 -24.20 -20.36 -7.76
N ASN A 12 -24.66 -19.91 -6.60
CA ASN A 12 -24.66 -20.68 -5.34
C ASN A 12 -23.30 -21.25 -4.91
N ARG A 13 -22.20 -20.66 -5.40
CA ARG A 13 -20.83 -21.17 -5.20
C ARG A 13 -20.66 -22.63 -5.68
N ASP A 14 -21.45 -23.04 -6.66
CA ASP A 14 -21.29 -24.34 -7.31
C ASP A 14 -20.15 -24.29 -8.33
N PHE A 15 -18.94 -24.63 -7.88
CA PHE A 15 -17.74 -24.57 -8.70
C PHE A 15 -17.51 -25.81 -9.58
N ARG A 16 -18.45 -26.77 -9.65
CA ARG A 16 -18.28 -28.02 -10.41
C ARG A 16 -17.88 -27.79 -11.86
N GLN A 17 -18.56 -26.87 -12.54
CA GLN A 17 -18.26 -26.54 -13.95
C GLN A 17 -16.83 -26.01 -14.15
N VAL A 18 -16.31 -25.24 -13.19
CA VAL A 18 -14.92 -24.73 -13.26
C VAL A 18 -13.92 -25.87 -13.05
N ILE A 19 -14.20 -26.77 -12.10
CA ILE A 19 -13.35 -27.92 -11.79
C ILE A 19 -13.31 -28.90 -12.96
N GLU A 20 -14.48 -29.26 -13.51
CA GLU A 20 -14.58 -30.12 -14.70
C GLU A 20 -13.79 -29.53 -15.87
N LYS A 21 -13.95 -28.23 -16.12
CA LYS A 21 -13.20 -27.57 -17.18
C LYS A 21 -11.69 -27.55 -16.95
N ALA A 22 -11.26 -27.37 -15.70
CA ALA A 22 -9.85 -27.41 -15.34
C ALA A 22 -9.21 -28.80 -15.54
N LEU A 23 -9.98 -29.88 -15.37
CA LEU A 23 -9.52 -31.26 -15.61
C LEU A 23 -9.47 -31.63 -17.11
N GLU A 24 -10.24 -30.94 -17.95
CA GLU A 24 -10.26 -31.16 -19.41
C GLU A 24 -9.11 -30.48 -20.16
N ILE A 25 -8.47 -29.48 -19.57
CA ILE A 25 -7.44 -28.66 -20.23
C ILE A 25 -6.03 -29.14 -19.85
N ASP A 26 -5.10 -29.03 -20.80
CA ASP A 26 -3.72 -29.49 -20.62
C ASP A 26 -2.90 -28.66 -19.60
N GLY A 27 -3.44 -27.51 -19.16
CA GLY A 27 -2.77 -26.60 -18.24
C GLY A 27 -1.78 -25.67 -18.94
N PHE A 28 -0.70 -25.29 -18.25
CA PHE A 28 0.40 -24.52 -18.83
C PHE A 28 1.49 -25.47 -19.35
N ASP A 29 2.07 -25.18 -20.52
CA ASP A 29 3.14 -25.99 -21.12
C ASP A 29 4.41 -26.05 -20.27
N GLN A 30 4.64 -25.01 -19.45
CA GLN A 30 5.79 -24.89 -18.56
C GLN A 30 5.48 -23.99 -17.37
N ASP A 31 6.14 -24.25 -16.25
CA ASP A 31 6.13 -23.36 -15.09
C ASP A 31 6.93 -22.08 -15.38
N GLY A 32 6.56 -20.99 -14.71
CA GLY A 32 7.39 -19.79 -14.64
C GLY A 32 8.53 -19.92 -13.63
N GLU A 33 9.47 -18.97 -13.65
CA GLU A 33 10.51 -18.86 -12.61
C GLU A 33 9.88 -18.76 -11.22
N GLU A 34 10.24 -19.69 -10.32
CA GLU A 34 9.76 -19.69 -8.94
C GLU A 34 10.27 -18.45 -8.18
N LYS A 35 9.36 -17.74 -7.52
CA LYS A 35 9.69 -16.59 -6.66
C LYS A 35 8.92 -16.67 -5.36
N PHE A 36 9.66 -16.65 -4.26
CA PHE A 36 9.10 -16.56 -2.93
C PHE A 36 8.91 -15.08 -2.57
N ILE A 37 7.71 -14.74 -2.08
CA ILE A 37 7.37 -13.39 -1.63
C ILE A 37 6.89 -13.51 -0.19
N THR A 38 7.60 -12.88 0.74
CA THR A 38 7.18 -12.82 2.14
C THR A 38 6.00 -11.87 2.28
N ILE A 39 4.87 -12.39 2.72
CA ILE A 39 3.61 -11.65 2.90
C ILE A 39 2.96 -12.04 4.24
N GLY A 40 1.84 -11.41 4.58
CA GLY A 40 1.04 -11.79 5.75
C GLY A 40 1.28 -10.92 6.97
N PHE A 41 1.81 -9.71 6.80
CA PHE A 41 1.95 -8.70 7.84
C PHE A 41 0.62 -7.97 8.10
N GLY A 42 -0.45 -8.75 8.28
CA GLY A 42 -1.76 -8.26 8.69
C GLY A 42 -1.77 -7.80 10.16
N LEU A 43 -2.94 -7.44 10.68
CA LEU A 43 -3.07 -6.82 12.00
C LEU A 43 -2.41 -7.62 13.13
N ASP A 44 -2.81 -8.89 13.32
CA ASP A 44 -2.31 -9.69 14.45
C ASP A 44 -0.81 -9.96 14.36
N ALA A 45 -0.31 -10.21 13.15
CA ALA A 45 1.13 -10.39 12.91
C ALA A 45 1.89 -9.11 13.27
N MET A 46 1.43 -7.94 12.81
CA MET A 46 2.06 -6.66 13.11
C MET A 46 1.97 -6.28 14.58
N LEU A 47 0.84 -6.53 15.24
CA LEU A 47 0.68 -6.26 16.68
C LEU A 47 1.61 -7.16 17.51
N SER A 48 1.82 -8.41 17.10
CA SER A 48 2.72 -9.33 17.81
C SER A 48 4.19 -8.87 17.82
N VAL A 49 4.61 -8.14 16.77
CA VAL A 49 5.97 -7.59 16.64
C VAL A 49 6.07 -6.10 16.97
N ALA A 50 4.96 -5.45 17.31
CA ALA A 50 4.93 -4.02 17.59
C ALA A 50 5.92 -3.58 18.69
N PRO A 51 6.10 -4.31 19.82
CA PRO A 51 7.10 -3.95 20.82
C PRO A 51 8.53 -3.87 20.25
N THR A 52 8.90 -4.80 19.38
CA THR A 52 10.21 -4.82 18.72
C THR A 52 10.35 -3.67 17.71
N VAL A 53 9.31 -3.40 16.93
CA VAL A 53 9.30 -2.26 15.98
C VAL A 53 9.44 -0.93 16.72
N ILE A 54 8.72 -0.76 17.84
CA ILE A 54 8.81 0.42 18.71
C ILE A 54 10.23 0.59 19.25
N ASP A 55 10.85 -0.49 19.74
CA ASP A 55 12.24 -0.46 20.20
C ASP A 55 13.22 -0.04 19.09
N TYR A 56 13.05 -0.57 17.89
CA TYR A 56 13.92 -0.23 16.75
C TYR A 56 13.78 1.22 16.30
N VAL A 57 12.57 1.79 16.40
CA VAL A 57 12.37 3.21 16.17
C VAL A 57 13.02 4.03 17.30
N LYS A 58 12.82 3.67 18.58
CA LYS A 58 13.40 4.38 19.74
C LYS A 58 14.94 4.37 19.74
N THR A 59 15.54 3.25 19.31
CA THR A 59 16.99 3.09 19.18
C THR A 59 17.54 3.68 17.87
N GLY A 60 16.66 4.17 16.99
CA GLY A 60 17.03 4.79 15.71
C GLY A 60 17.49 3.81 14.63
N LYS A 61 17.25 2.50 14.81
CA LYS A 61 17.49 1.46 13.80
C LYS A 61 16.50 1.55 12.63
N ILE A 62 15.24 1.89 12.93
CA ILE A 62 14.26 2.28 11.92
C ILE A 62 14.06 3.79 12.03
N LYS A 63 14.37 4.51 10.95
CA LYS A 63 14.26 5.97 10.89
C LYS A 63 12.92 6.45 10.39
N HIS A 64 12.33 5.73 9.43
CA HIS A 64 11.09 6.15 8.78
C HIS A 64 10.30 4.98 8.20
N PHE A 65 9.00 5.16 8.09
CA PHE A 65 8.08 4.27 7.41
C PHE A 65 7.51 4.95 6.17
N PHE A 66 7.38 4.18 5.09
CA PHE A 66 6.71 4.63 3.88
C PHE A 66 5.54 3.70 3.61
N LEU A 67 4.31 4.21 3.66
CA LEU A 67 3.15 3.50 3.13
C LEU A 67 3.10 3.73 1.62
N ILE A 68 3.64 2.77 0.86
CA ILE A 68 3.60 2.77 -0.60
C ILE A 68 2.57 1.73 -1.03
N GLY A 69 1.43 2.15 -1.56
CA GLY A 69 0.36 1.19 -1.83
C GLY A 69 -0.87 1.76 -2.50
N GLY A 70 -1.95 0.98 -2.49
CA GLY A 70 -3.22 1.33 -3.14
C GLY A 70 -3.43 0.56 -4.44
N CYS A 71 -4.03 1.17 -5.46
CA CYS A 71 -4.45 0.43 -6.66
C CYS A 71 -3.52 0.63 -7.85
N ASP A 72 -3.13 -0.48 -8.47
CA ASP A 72 -2.42 -0.50 -9.75
C ASP A 72 -3.38 -0.36 -10.95
N GLY A 73 -2.84 -0.04 -12.12
CA GLY A 73 -3.56 0.03 -13.39
C GLY A 73 -2.65 0.23 -14.60
N ALA A 74 -3.22 0.31 -15.79
CA ALA A 74 -2.45 0.38 -17.05
C ALA A 74 -1.88 1.77 -17.39
N LYS A 75 -2.31 2.84 -16.69
CA LYS A 75 -1.86 4.21 -16.97
C LYS A 75 -0.35 4.35 -16.80
N SER A 76 0.32 5.00 -17.76
CA SER A 76 1.74 5.35 -17.68
C SER A 76 2.05 6.27 -16.50
N GLY A 77 3.31 6.30 -16.07
CA GLY A 77 3.77 7.05 -14.90
C GLY A 77 3.78 6.25 -13.59
N ARG A 78 3.22 5.04 -13.55
CA ARG A 78 3.22 4.18 -12.36
C ARG A 78 4.57 3.53 -12.04
N ASN A 79 5.55 3.61 -12.94
CA ASN A 79 6.93 3.21 -12.65
C ASN A 79 7.52 4.04 -11.50
N TYR A 80 7.00 5.27 -11.30
CA TYR A 80 7.28 6.08 -10.12
C TYR A 80 7.25 5.26 -8.81
N TYR A 81 6.26 4.38 -8.61
CA TYR A 81 6.15 3.63 -7.36
C TYR A 81 7.24 2.56 -7.21
N THR A 82 7.67 1.95 -8.32
CA THR A 82 8.81 1.03 -8.33
C THR A 82 10.10 1.79 -8.00
N ASP A 83 10.32 2.92 -8.69
CA ASP A 83 11.51 3.74 -8.53
C ASP A 83 11.59 4.36 -7.13
N PHE A 84 10.46 4.84 -6.60
CA PHE A 84 10.34 5.35 -5.25
C PHE A 84 10.67 4.27 -4.21
N ALA A 85 10.06 3.08 -4.32
CA ALA A 85 10.33 1.97 -3.40
C ALA A 85 11.82 1.58 -3.39
N LEU A 86 12.46 1.52 -4.57
CA LEU A 86 13.89 1.23 -4.70
C LEU A 86 14.79 2.30 -4.08
N LYS A 87 14.34 3.55 -4.04
CA LYS A 87 15.06 4.69 -3.45
C LYS A 87 14.87 4.84 -1.95
N VAL A 88 13.91 4.12 -1.33
CA VAL A 88 13.70 4.16 0.12
C VAL A 88 14.99 3.77 0.86
N PRO A 89 15.51 4.63 1.77
CA PRO A 89 16.75 4.39 2.51
C PRO A 89 16.76 3.07 3.29
N LYS A 90 17.94 2.45 3.42
CA LYS A 90 18.10 1.10 3.99
C LYS A 90 17.71 0.98 5.47
N ASP A 91 17.64 2.09 6.19
CA ASP A 91 17.17 2.22 7.58
C ASP A 91 15.67 2.58 7.68
N CYS A 92 14.94 2.52 6.55
CA CYS A 92 13.51 2.75 6.49
C CYS A 92 12.75 1.48 6.10
N VAL A 93 11.48 1.40 6.50
CA VAL A 93 10.56 0.28 6.22
C VAL A 93 9.46 0.71 5.26
N ILE A 94 9.11 -0.16 4.32
CA ILE A 94 8.01 0.00 3.37
C ILE A 94 6.83 -0.81 3.87
N LEU A 95 5.74 -0.14 4.20
CA LEU A 95 4.43 -0.74 4.37
C LEU A 95 3.73 -0.76 3.02
N THR A 96 3.13 -1.88 2.62
CA THR A 96 2.34 -1.94 1.39
C THR A 96 1.04 -2.69 1.58
N LEU A 97 0.07 -2.40 0.71
CA LEU A 97 -1.22 -3.05 0.65
C LEU A 97 -1.84 -2.86 -0.73
N ALA A 98 -2.85 -3.67 -1.04
CA ALA A 98 -3.57 -3.68 -2.30
C ALA A 98 -2.70 -3.95 -3.53
N CYS A 99 -3.30 -3.95 -4.72
CA CYS A 99 -2.61 -4.39 -5.94
C CYS A 99 -1.45 -3.48 -6.40
N GLY A 100 -1.35 -2.25 -5.88
CA GLY A 100 -0.20 -1.36 -6.10
C GLY A 100 1.13 -2.01 -5.73
N LYS A 101 1.12 -2.92 -4.74
CA LYS A 101 2.29 -3.70 -4.33
C LYS A 101 2.97 -4.46 -5.48
N TYR A 102 2.22 -4.89 -6.49
CA TYR A 102 2.77 -5.72 -7.57
C TYR A 102 3.79 -4.97 -8.45
N ARG A 103 3.88 -3.64 -8.29
CA ARG A 103 4.93 -2.82 -8.90
C ARG A 103 6.32 -3.09 -8.33
N PHE A 104 6.42 -3.63 -7.12
CA PHE A 104 7.71 -3.77 -6.43
C PHE A 104 7.81 -4.97 -5.47
N ASN A 105 6.74 -5.70 -5.17
CA ASN A 105 6.76 -6.77 -4.17
C ASN A 105 7.59 -8.02 -4.55
N LYS A 106 8.08 -8.08 -5.79
CA LYS A 106 9.01 -9.12 -6.25
C LYS A 106 10.48 -8.72 -6.12
N LEU A 107 10.75 -7.49 -5.66
CA LEU A 107 12.09 -6.96 -5.49
C LEU A 107 12.60 -7.25 -4.08
N ASP A 108 13.91 -7.42 -3.95
CA ASP A 108 14.55 -7.62 -2.66
C ASP A 108 14.89 -6.27 -2.01
N PHE A 109 14.27 -6.01 -0.86
CA PHE A 109 14.52 -4.82 -0.06
C PHE A 109 15.46 -5.09 1.12
N GLY A 110 15.78 -6.35 1.41
CA GLY A 110 16.53 -6.78 2.60
C GLY A 110 15.71 -6.67 3.90
N GLU A 111 16.42 -6.67 5.02
CA GLU A 111 15.87 -6.65 6.37
C GLU A 111 16.62 -5.66 7.27
N ILE A 112 15.98 -5.26 8.37
CA ILE A 112 16.58 -4.51 9.47
C ILE A 112 16.49 -5.42 10.70
N GLU A 113 17.62 -5.96 11.13
CA GLU A 113 17.73 -6.81 12.33
C GLU A 113 16.74 -8.00 12.29
N GLY A 114 16.62 -8.65 11.13
CA GLY A 114 15.70 -9.77 10.93
C GLY A 114 14.24 -9.39 10.65
N ILE A 115 13.88 -8.11 10.65
CA ILE A 115 12.55 -7.64 10.20
C ILE A 115 12.62 -7.29 8.71
N PRO A 116 11.83 -7.93 7.83
CA PRO A 116 11.80 -7.58 6.41
C PRO A 116 11.48 -6.10 6.19
N ARG A 117 12.20 -5.45 5.27
CA ARG A 117 11.96 -4.03 4.96
C ARG A 117 10.68 -3.79 4.17
N LEU A 118 10.15 -4.82 3.51
CA LEU A 118 8.85 -4.75 2.84
C LEU A 118 7.82 -5.55 3.64
N LEU A 119 6.84 -4.85 4.23
CA LEU A 119 5.77 -5.44 5.03
C LEU A 119 4.45 -5.34 4.26
N ASP A 120 4.06 -6.45 3.63
CA ASP A 120 2.78 -6.57 2.93
C ASP A 120 1.63 -6.85 3.90
N MET A 121 0.79 -5.83 4.08
CA MET A 121 -0.36 -5.83 4.98
C MET A 121 -1.62 -6.48 4.40
N GLY A 122 -1.62 -6.83 3.11
CA GLY A 122 -2.73 -7.54 2.47
C GLY A 122 -3.45 -6.77 1.37
N GLN A 123 -4.77 -6.91 1.31
CA GLN A 123 -5.65 -6.32 0.31
C GLN A 123 -5.91 -4.82 0.58
N CYS A 124 -6.72 -4.19 -0.27
CA CYS A 124 -7.12 -2.79 -0.09
C CYS A 124 -7.87 -2.53 1.22
N ASN A 125 -8.73 -3.46 1.63
CA ASN A 125 -9.44 -3.40 2.91
C ASN A 125 -8.51 -3.52 4.12
N ASP A 126 -7.30 -4.08 3.97
CA ASP A 126 -6.31 -4.12 5.05
C ASP A 126 -5.66 -2.76 5.32
N ALA A 127 -6.08 -1.70 4.62
CA ALA A 127 -5.84 -0.32 5.05
C ALA A 127 -6.33 -0.07 6.49
N TYR A 128 -7.37 -0.78 6.94
CA TYR A 128 -7.77 -0.77 8.35
C TYR A 128 -6.66 -1.28 9.28
N SER A 129 -6.02 -2.39 8.92
CA SER A 129 -4.89 -2.96 9.67
C SER A 129 -3.71 -1.98 9.70
N ALA A 130 -3.40 -1.33 8.57
CA ALA A 130 -2.37 -0.29 8.49
C ALA A 130 -2.65 0.90 9.41
N ILE A 131 -3.89 1.40 9.43
CA ILE A 131 -4.32 2.48 10.32
C ILE A 131 -4.19 2.05 11.79
N LYS A 132 -4.60 0.82 12.14
CA LYS A 132 -4.49 0.33 13.51
C LYS A 132 -3.05 0.23 13.98
N VAL A 133 -2.13 -0.19 13.11
CA VAL A 133 -0.69 -0.20 13.41
C VAL A 133 -0.19 1.23 13.62
N ALA A 134 -0.57 2.18 12.75
CA ALA A 134 -0.18 3.57 12.92
C ALA A 134 -0.69 4.17 14.24
N VAL A 135 -1.95 3.91 14.61
CA VAL A 135 -2.51 4.35 15.91
C VAL A 135 -1.77 3.72 17.09
N ALA A 136 -1.47 2.42 17.04
CA ALA A 136 -0.72 1.77 18.12
C ALA A 136 0.70 2.33 18.26
N LEU A 137 1.36 2.67 17.15
CA LEU A 137 2.65 3.34 17.17
C LEU A 137 2.52 4.74 17.78
N SER A 138 1.52 5.54 17.38
CA SER A 138 1.34 6.89 17.90
C SER A 138 1.09 6.90 19.41
N GLU A 139 0.30 5.94 19.91
CA GLU A 139 0.09 5.72 21.35
C GLU A 139 1.41 5.36 22.08
N ALA A 140 2.25 4.52 21.47
CA ALA A 140 3.53 4.12 22.07
C ALA A 140 4.60 5.23 22.10
N PHE A 141 4.44 6.24 21.24
CA PHE A 141 5.28 7.44 21.16
C PHE A 141 4.69 8.67 21.84
N ASP A 142 3.46 8.58 22.37
CA ASP A 142 2.71 9.70 22.95
C ASP A 142 2.62 10.90 21.99
N CYS A 143 2.29 10.60 20.72
CA CYS A 143 2.13 11.60 19.67
C CYS A 143 0.88 11.33 18.83
N SER A 144 0.54 12.23 17.92
CA SER A 144 -0.46 12.00 16.89
C SER A 144 0.10 11.18 15.72
N VAL A 145 -0.78 10.55 14.93
CA VAL A 145 -0.37 9.77 13.75
C VAL A 145 0.39 10.63 12.74
N ASN A 146 0.08 11.92 12.63
CA ASN A 146 0.78 12.85 11.72
C ASN A 146 2.19 13.23 12.22
N GLU A 147 2.51 12.97 13.48
CA GLU A 147 3.85 13.19 14.07
C GLU A 147 4.73 11.93 14.02
N LEU A 148 4.17 10.80 13.58
CA LEU A 148 4.97 9.60 13.35
C LEU A 148 5.91 9.81 12.16
N PRO A 149 7.08 9.14 12.15
CA PRO A 149 7.94 9.10 10.98
C PRO A 149 7.33 8.17 9.92
N LEU A 150 6.18 8.57 9.34
CA LEU A 150 5.37 7.80 8.41
C LEU A 150 4.89 8.70 7.25
N SER A 151 5.30 8.38 6.03
CA SER A 151 4.85 9.08 4.82
C SER A 151 3.89 8.24 3.99
N PHE A 152 2.91 8.90 3.36
CA PHE A 152 1.84 8.26 2.59
C PHE A 152 2.02 8.49 1.08
N ILE A 153 2.44 7.46 0.36
CA ILE A 153 2.67 7.47 -1.09
C ILE A 153 1.62 6.56 -1.76
N LEU A 154 0.47 7.15 -2.09
CA LEU A 154 -0.73 6.39 -2.45
C LEU A 154 -1.01 6.42 -3.95
N SER A 155 -1.19 5.23 -4.49
CA SER A 155 -1.71 4.98 -5.83
C SER A 155 -3.21 4.71 -5.78
N TRP A 156 -3.96 5.18 -6.78
CA TRP A 156 -5.39 4.87 -6.89
C TRP A 156 -5.79 4.51 -8.33
N TYR A 157 -6.96 3.89 -8.47
CA TYR A 157 -7.50 3.49 -9.77
C TYR A 157 -9.03 3.43 -9.74
N GLU A 158 -9.61 2.74 -8.76
CA GLU A 158 -11.05 2.51 -8.63
C GLU A 158 -11.61 3.04 -7.31
N GLN A 159 -12.89 2.79 -7.04
CA GLN A 159 -13.67 3.48 -6.02
C GLN A 159 -13.34 3.02 -4.59
N LYS A 160 -12.84 1.80 -4.36
CA LYS A 160 -12.41 1.40 -3.01
C LYS A 160 -11.21 2.23 -2.55
N ALA A 161 -10.28 2.57 -3.45
CA ALA A 161 -9.20 3.50 -3.13
C ALA A 161 -9.73 4.89 -2.70
N VAL A 162 -10.82 5.36 -3.30
CA VAL A 162 -11.48 6.61 -2.89
C VAL A 162 -12.07 6.49 -1.48
N CYS A 163 -12.75 5.39 -1.15
CA CYS A 163 -13.25 5.16 0.20
C CYS A 163 -12.13 5.13 1.25
N ILE A 164 -10.99 4.51 0.92
CA ILE A 164 -9.82 4.48 1.80
C ILE A 164 -9.25 5.89 1.98
N LEU A 165 -9.10 6.65 0.89
CA LEU A 165 -8.64 8.04 0.97
C LEU A 165 -9.56 8.88 1.87
N LEU A 166 -10.88 8.80 1.68
CA LEU A 166 -11.84 9.51 2.54
C LEU A 166 -11.75 9.08 4.00
N THR A 167 -11.45 7.80 4.27
CA THR A 167 -11.22 7.30 5.65
C THR A 167 -9.98 7.94 6.26
N LEU A 168 -8.87 8.03 5.52
CA LEU A 168 -7.65 8.68 5.99
C LEU A 168 -7.90 10.17 6.27
N LEU A 169 -8.60 10.87 5.37
CA LEU A 169 -8.97 12.27 5.56
C LEU A 169 -9.89 12.45 6.77
N TYR A 170 -10.86 11.57 6.98
CA TYR A 170 -11.73 11.59 8.17
C TYR A 170 -10.94 11.43 9.47
N LEU A 171 -9.91 10.58 9.46
CA LEU A 171 -9.00 10.40 10.59
C LEU A 171 -8.01 11.56 10.78
N GLY A 172 -8.07 12.57 9.92
CA GLY A 172 -7.21 13.75 9.98
C GLY A 172 -5.79 13.51 9.48
N ILE A 173 -5.55 12.43 8.71
CA ILE A 173 -4.25 12.17 8.08
C ILE A 173 -3.96 13.25 7.03
N LYS A 174 -2.73 13.78 7.09
CA LYS A 174 -2.25 14.83 6.19
C LYS A 174 -1.09 14.34 5.32
N ASP A 175 -0.63 15.21 4.43
CA ASP A 175 0.62 15.06 3.67
C ASP A 175 0.65 13.81 2.77
N ILE A 176 -0.52 13.47 2.22
CA ILE A 176 -0.68 12.34 1.30
C ILE A 176 -0.22 12.74 -0.11
N LYS A 177 0.76 12.02 -0.66
CA LYS A 177 1.08 12.06 -2.08
C LYS A 177 0.17 11.10 -2.84
N LEU A 178 -0.64 11.61 -3.78
CA LEU A 178 -1.65 10.85 -4.51
C LEU A 178 -1.37 10.84 -6.02
N GLY A 179 -1.29 9.64 -6.62
CA GLY A 179 -0.98 9.51 -8.05
C GLY A 179 -1.57 8.27 -8.74
N PRO A 180 -1.26 8.08 -10.04
CA PRO A 180 -0.35 8.88 -10.87
C PRO A 180 -0.98 10.18 -11.42
N SER A 181 -2.26 10.41 -11.18
CA SER A 181 -2.93 11.67 -11.46
C SER A 181 -4.05 11.88 -10.46
N LEU A 182 -4.43 13.13 -10.19
CA LEU A 182 -5.60 13.40 -9.36
C LEU A 182 -6.90 12.87 -10.01
N PRO A 183 -7.92 12.50 -9.22
CA PRO A 183 -9.20 12.05 -9.77
C PRO A 183 -9.91 13.14 -10.57
N ALA A 184 -10.37 12.78 -11.78
CA ALA A 184 -11.03 13.72 -12.69
C ALA A 184 -12.35 14.29 -12.14
N PHE A 185 -12.96 13.63 -11.16
CA PHE A 185 -14.17 14.10 -10.48
C PHE A 185 -13.91 15.14 -9.38
N VAL A 186 -12.64 15.45 -9.08
CA VAL A 186 -12.27 16.49 -8.10
C VAL A 186 -12.23 17.84 -8.82
N SER A 187 -13.21 18.69 -8.54
CA SER A 187 -13.23 20.06 -9.08
C SER A 187 -12.15 20.94 -8.44
N PRO A 188 -11.74 22.05 -9.07
CA PRO A 188 -10.74 22.96 -8.50
C PRO A 188 -11.07 23.46 -7.09
N ASN A 189 -12.35 23.74 -6.80
CA ASN A 189 -12.78 24.18 -5.47
C ASN A 189 -12.68 23.05 -4.43
N VAL A 190 -13.02 21.82 -4.81
CA VAL A 190 -12.86 20.65 -3.92
C VAL A 190 -11.39 20.37 -3.69
N LEU A 191 -10.55 20.42 -4.74
CA LEU A 191 -9.11 20.26 -4.61
C LEU A 191 -8.51 21.28 -3.63
N LYS A 192 -8.91 22.55 -3.75
CA LYS A 192 -8.47 23.61 -2.84
C LYS A 192 -8.79 23.28 -1.38
N VAL A 193 -10.01 22.82 -1.08
CA VAL A 193 -10.40 22.39 0.27
C VAL A 193 -9.53 21.23 0.75
N LEU A 194 -9.26 20.25 -0.11
CA LEU A 194 -8.42 19.10 0.26
C LEU A 194 -6.97 19.52 0.56
N VAL A 195 -6.40 20.43 -0.23
CA VAL A 195 -5.06 20.99 -0.01
C VAL A 195 -5.02 21.81 1.27
N GLU A 196 -5.96 22.73 1.47
CA GLU A 196 -5.97 23.62 2.65
C GLU A 196 -6.16 22.88 3.98
N ASN A 197 -6.94 21.80 4.00
CA ASN A 197 -7.25 21.09 5.24
C ASN A 197 -6.32 19.89 5.51
N PHE A 198 -5.83 19.22 4.45
CA PHE A 198 -5.10 17.96 4.57
C PHE A 198 -3.73 17.96 3.91
N ASN A 199 -3.35 19.04 3.23
CA ASN A 199 -2.10 19.13 2.47
C ASN A 199 -1.90 17.95 1.50
N ILE A 200 -2.99 17.49 0.86
CA ILE A 200 -2.88 16.47 -0.17
C ILE A 200 -2.15 17.04 -1.38
N ALA A 201 -1.24 16.26 -1.96
CA ALA A 201 -0.47 16.70 -3.12
C ALA A 201 -0.46 15.61 -4.21
N PRO A 202 -0.39 15.99 -5.50
CA PRO A 202 0.00 15.03 -6.53
C PRO A 202 1.44 14.53 -6.28
N ILE A 203 1.76 13.35 -6.80
CA ILE A 203 3.16 12.90 -6.90
C ILE A 203 3.95 13.85 -7.83
N ASP A 204 5.23 14.04 -7.53
CA ASP A 204 6.20 14.78 -8.35
C ASP A 204 7.32 13.81 -8.84
N THR A 205 8.58 14.23 -8.84
CA THR A 205 9.73 13.35 -9.05
C THR A 205 10.00 12.54 -7.80
N VAL A 206 10.58 11.35 -7.98
CA VAL A 206 10.98 10.48 -6.86
C VAL A 206 11.95 11.23 -5.93
N GLU A 207 12.89 11.97 -6.49
CA GLU A 207 13.87 12.75 -5.73
C GLU A 207 13.21 13.84 -4.86
N ASN A 208 12.26 14.60 -5.42
CA ASN A 208 11.59 15.67 -4.68
C ASN A 208 10.70 15.11 -3.58
N ASP A 209 9.85 14.12 -3.90
CA ASP A 209 8.94 13.52 -2.93
C ASP A 209 9.72 12.80 -1.81
N MET A 210 10.82 12.11 -2.15
CA MET A 210 11.67 11.46 -1.15
C MET A 210 12.33 12.49 -0.22
N ALA A 211 12.80 13.62 -0.76
CA ALA A 211 13.39 14.69 0.03
C ALA A 211 12.38 15.33 0.99
N GLU A 212 11.14 15.57 0.52
CA GLU A 212 10.05 16.11 1.34
C GLU A 212 9.60 15.13 2.43
N CYS A 213 9.60 13.82 2.15
CA CYS A 213 9.22 12.82 3.15
C CYS A 213 10.25 12.65 4.28
N LEU A 214 11.52 12.95 4.02
CA LEU A 214 12.64 12.74 4.94
C LEU A 214 13.11 14.02 5.65
N SER A 215 12.53 15.17 5.32
CA SER A 215 12.81 16.47 5.93
C SER A 215 12.03 16.68 7.22
#